data_AF-A0A6C7NUN9-F1
#
_entry.id   AF-A0A6C7NUN9-F1
#
_cell.length_a   1.000
_cell.length_b   1.000
_cell.length_c   1.000
_cell.angle_alpha   90.00
_cell.angle_beta   90.00
_cell.angle_gamma   90.00
#
_symmetry.space_group_name_H-M   'P 1'
#
loop_
_entity.id
_entity.type
_entity.pdbx_description
1 polymer ?
#
loop_
_entity_poly.entity_id
_entity_poly.type
_entity_poly.pdbx_seq_one_letter_code
_entity_poly.pdbx_strand_id
1 'polypeptide(L)'
;MAANYGVNFNISNGAASPIKVQSDTPIGIAASLKGASKEMIYTKAGYESVDSFPIFAFSNVSKAKEFVNDLIKENNLQDFRLLDTLECINLQNVSNVIIISFFEESEESENTLINIVNAIEAFKKARHKTGFSPDLIIAPYYSHEAGVKAKLESVASSMNITAIVDLYATNVGEAINTMEAFSSKRLIATWPQVQILNTQGKYAYVPQSPIIAGLIAHTDGDKEYGFSDSYSNRVMNGVTGTEYFIEFINGFDCDAERLRNAHISTCILSEGYRSWGGETSHEDTIWQDLARVRTFDRIA
;
A
#
# COMPACT_ATOMS: atom_id res chain seq x y z
N MET A 1 -12.49 40.09 6.93
CA MET A 1 -12.03 40.64 5.64
C MET A 1 -10.51 40.63 5.72
N ALA A 2 -9.84 39.78 4.93
CA ALA A 2 -8.37 39.71 4.93
C ALA A 2 -7.80 41.05 4.44
N ALA A 3 -6.74 41.55 5.06
CA ALA A 3 -6.14 42.80 4.64
C ALA A 3 -5.46 42.61 3.27
N ASN A 4 -5.73 43.52 2.32
CA ASN A 4 -5.07 43.52 1.00
C ASN A 4 -3.58 43.90 1.09
N TYR A 5 -3.16 44.54 2.19
CA TYR A 5 -1.77 44.86 2.49
C TYR A 5 -1.53 44.66 3.99
N GLY A 6 -0.61 43.76 4.35
CA GLY A 6 -0.31 43.35 5.73
C GLY A 6 -0.09 41.84 5.86
N VAL A 7 0.39 41.37 7.02
CA VAL A 7 0.49 39.94 7.32
C VAL A 7 -0.87 39.45 7.83
N ASN A 8 -1.57 38.67 7.02
CA ASN A 8 -2.76 37.96 7.46
C ASN A 8 -2.32 36.72 8.24
N PHE A 9 -2.68 36.62 9.52
CA PHE A 9 -2.46 35.41 10.30
C PHE A 9 -3.77 34.63 10.39
N ASN A 10 -3.72 33.35 10.03
CA ASN A 10 -4.80 32.40 10.30
C ASN A 10 -4.29 31.45 11.38
N ILE A 11 -5.01 31.36 12.49
CA ILE A 11 -4.69 30.39 13.55
C ILE A 11 -5.27 29.05 13.08
N SER A 12 -4.44 28.23 12.43
CA SER A 12 -4.75 26.84 12.15
C SER A 12 -4.15 25.97 13.26
N ASN A 13 -4.91 24.97 13.70
CA ASN A 13 -4.42 23.98 14.66
C ASN A 13 -3.64 22.90 13.89
N GLY A 14 -2.43 23.25 13.44
CA GLY A 14 -1.52 22.32 12.77
C GLY A 14 -0.60 21.66 13.79
N ALA A 15 -0.75 20.35 14.02
CA ALA A 15 0.25 19.61 14.77
C ALA A 15 1.60 19.65 14.04
N ALA A 16 2.70 19.74 14.78
CA ALA A 16 4.03 19.59 14.20
C ALA A 16 4.11 18.23 13.49
N SER A 17 4.29 18.26 12.17
CA SER A 17 4.44 17.03 11.40
C SER A 17 5.88 16.53 11.58
N PRO A 18 6.08 15.22 11.82
CA PRO A 18 7.42 14.64 11.86
C PRO A 18 8.15 14.89 10.53
N ILE A 19 9.48 14.95 10.58
CA ILE A 19 10.31 15.06 9.38
C ILE A 19 10.03 13.81 8.52
N LYS A 20 9.56 14.04 7.29
CA LYS A 20 9.28 12.98 6.34
C LYS A 20 10.44 12.83 5.37
N VAL A 21 10.80 11.59 5.09
CA VAL A 21 11.73 11.24 4.03
C VAL A 21 11.05 11.49 2.69
N GLN A 22 11.68 12.28 1.82
CA GLN A 22 11.18 12.49 0.47
C GLN A 22 11.62 11.33 -0.41
N SER A 23 10.66 10.69 -1.08
CA SER A 23 10.91 9.51 -1.90
C SER A 23 10.30 9.67 -3.29
N ASP A 24 11.10 9.32 -4.28
CA ASP A 24 10.72 9.31 -5.70
C ASP A 24 10.10 7.97 -6.12
N THR A 25 9.62 7.17 -5.16
CA THR A 25 8.95 5.88 -5.39
C THR A 25 7.42 6.06 -5.27
N PRO A 26 6.68 6.20 -6.38
CA PRO A 26 5.24 6.40 -6.33
C PRO A 26 4.51 5.10 -5.99
N ILE A 27 3.49 5.18 -5.14
CA ILE A 27 2.65 4.03 -4.77
C ILE A 27 1.31 4.12 -5.49
N GLY A 28 0.99 3.09 -6.25
CA GLY A 28 -0.31 2.85 -6.88
C GLY A 28 -1.23 2.06 -5.94
N ILE A 29 -2.43 2.57 -5.68
CA ILE A 29 -3.43 1.95 -4.82
C ILE A 29 -4.69 1.70 -5.64
N ALA A 30 -5.04 0.43 -5.84
CA ALA A 30 -6.34 0.06 -6.37
C ALA A 30 -7.32 -0.01 -5.19
N ALA A 31 -8.27 0.91 -5.12
CA ALA A 31 -9.17 1.03 -3.98
C ALA A 31 -10.60 1.37 -4.39
N SER A 32 -11.54 0.97 -3.55
CA SER A 32 -12.93 1.41 -3.60
C SER A 32 -13.25 2.28 -2.39
N LEU A 33 -14.32 3.04 -2.53
CA LEU A 33 -15.04 3.64 -1.41
C LEU A 33 -16.49 3.20 -1.55
N LYS A 34 -16.94 2.31 -0.67
CA LYS A 34 -18.29 1.77 -0.76
C LYS A 34 -19.33 2.90 -0.70
N GLY A 35 -20.15 3.00 -1.74
CA GLY A 35 -21.17 4.04 -1.90
C GLY A 35 -20.70 5.30 -2.66
N ALA A 36 -19.42 5.41 -3.02
CA ALA A 36 -18.95 6.47 -3.90
C ALA A 36 -19.13 6.05 -5.37
N SER A 37 -19.91 6.81 -6.14
CA SER A 37 -19.96 6.65 -7.59
C SER A 37 -18.76 7.33 -8.26
N LYS A 38 -18.43 6.90 -9.48
CA LYS A 38 -17.41 7.57 -10.32
C LYS A 38 -17.71 9.07 -10.44
N GLU A 39 -18.96 9.45 -10.64
CA GLU A 39 -19.39 10.85 -10.76
C GLU A 39 -19.03 11.68 -9.53
N MET A 40 -19.23 11.14 -8.33
CA MET A 40 -18.87 11.82 -7.07
C MET A 40 -17.36 12.08 -7.00
N ILE A 41 -16.55 11.09 -7.40
CA ILE A 41 -15.08 11.20 -7.38
C ILE A 41 -14.59 12.24 -8.41
N TYR A 42 -15.11 12.20 -9.65
CA TYR A 42 -14.73 13.17 -10.68
C TYR A 42 -15.18 14.60 -10.34
N THR A 43 -16.38 14.76 -9.80
CA THR A 43 -16.90 16.06 -9.37
C THR A 43 -16.01 16.65 -8.28
N LYS A 44 -15.62 15.84 -7.28
CA LYS A 44 -14.71 16.28 -6.22
C LYS A 44 -13.31 16.61 -6.74
N ALA A 45 -12.84 15.86 -7.72
CA ALA A 45 -11.56 16.12 -8.38
C ALA A 45 -11.61 17.33 -9.34
N GLY A 46 -12.78 17.95 -9.54
CA GLY A 46 -12.96 19.17 -10.35
C GLY A 46 -13.10 18.91 -11.85
N TYR A 47 -13.45 17.69 -12.26
CA TYR A 47 -13.66 17.33 -13.66
C TYR A 47 -15.15 17.39 -14.05
N GLU A 48 -15.42 17.91 -15.24
CA GLU A 48 -16.78 18.04 -15.78
C GLU A 48 -17.30 16.74 -16.45
N SER A 49 -16.39 15.85 -16.85
CA SER A 49 -16.72 14.60 -17.55
C SER A 49 -16.13 13.40 -16.85
N VAL A 50 -16.93 12.33 -16.75
CA VAL A 50 -16.48 11.03 -16.24
C VAL A 50 -15.68 10.32 -17.33
N ASP A 51 -14.46 9.90 -17.00
CA ASP A 51 -13.66 9.02 -17.85
C ASP A 51 -13.75 7.56 -17.37
N SER A 52 -13.59 6.67 -18.34
CA SER A 52 -13.58 5.22 -18.24
C SER A 52 -12.66 4.65 -17.14
N PHE A 53 -11.53 5.32 -16.85
CA PHE A 53 -10.56 4.90 -15.82
C PHE A 53 -10.33 6.02 -14.79
N PRO A 54 -10.97 5.98 -13.61
CA PRO A 54 -10.82 6.99 -12.56
C PRO A 54 -9.48 6.84 -11.84
N ILE A 55 -8.41 7.37 -12.46
CA ILE A 55 -7.06 7.36 -11.91
C ILE A 55 -6.60 8.79 -11.60
N PHE A 56 -6.15 9.02 -10.37
CA PHE A 56 -5.73 10.33 -9.89
C PHE A 56 -4.39 10.22 -9.17
N ALA A 57 -3.51 11.21 -9.35
CA ALA A 57 -2.26 11.29 -8.61
C ALA A 57 -2.29 12.47 -7.64
N PHE A 58 -1.77 12.22 -6.44
CA PHE A 58 -1.62 13.20 -5.38
C PHE A 58 -0.13 13.38 -5.10
N SER A 59 0.31 14.64 -4.95
CA SER A 59 1.73 14.95 -4.76
C SER A 59 2.31 14.39 -3.45
N ASN A 60 1.46 14.12 -2.47
CA ASN A 60 1.83 13.48 -1.21
C ASN A 60 0.64 12.74 -0.60
N VAL A 61 0.92 11.85 0.35
CA VAL A 61 -0.07 11.07 1.08
C VAL A 61 -1.07 11.96 1.83
N SER A 62 -0.62 13.09 2.38
CA SER A 62 -1.48 14.00 3.15
C SER A 62 -2.61 14.60 2.29
N LYS A 63 -2.31 15.02 1.06
CA LYS A 63 -3.32 15.49 0.11
C LYS A 63 -4.29 14.39 -0.33
N ALA A 64 -3.79 13.17 -0.52
CA ALA A 64 -4.66 12.02 -0.82
C ALA A 64 -5.64 11.75 0.33
N LYS A 65 -5.16 11.84 1.58
CA LYS A 65 -6.00 11.68 2.79
C LYS A 65 -7.05 12.79 2.90
N GLU A 66 -6.66 14.05 2.67
CA GLU A 66 -7.60 15.18 2.68
C GLU A 66 -8.71 14.98 1.64
N PHE A 67 -8.34 14.61 0.41
CA PHE A 67 -9.30 14.33 -0.66
C PHE A 67 -10.30 13.23 -0.28
N VAL A 68 -9.82 12.10 0.24
CA VAL A 68 -10.68 10.97 0.64
C VAL A 68 -11.54 11.33 1.86
N ASN A 69 -10.99 12.02 2.84
CA ASN A 69 -11.72 12.45 4.03
C ASN A 69 -12.85 13.43 3.69
N ASP A 70 -12.59 14.38 2.79
CA ASP A 70 -13.62 15.31 2.33
C ASP A 70 -14.71 14.58 1.56
N LEU A 71 -14.33 13.63 0.69
CA LEU A 71 -15.29 12.84 -0.09
C LEU A 71 -16.19 11.99 0.83
N ILE A 72 -15.63 11.41 1.90
CA ILE A 72 -16.39 10.68 2.92
C ILE A 72 -17.37 11.60 3.65
N LYS A 73 -16.91 12.79 4.09
CA LYS A 73 -17.74 13.73 4.86
C LYS A 73 -18.86 14.35 4.03
N GLU A 74 -18.56 14.78 2.82
CA GLU A 74 -19.53 15.46 1.93
C GLU A 74 -20.65 14.51 1.50
N ASN A 75 -20.35 13.22 1.33
CA ASN A 75 -21.31 12.21 0.87
C ASN A 75 -21.80 11.29 2.00
N ASN A 76 -21.42 11.55 3.25
CA ASN A 76 -21.76 10.77 4.44
C ASN A 76 -21.49 9.25 4.29
N LEU A 77 -20.36 8.92 3.67
CA LEU A 77 -19.95 7.53 3.45
C LEU A 77 -19.51 6.88 4.78
N GLN A 78 -19.69 5.56 4.87
CA GLN A 78 -19.36 4.78 6.07
C GLN A 78 -18.12 3.90 5.89
N ASP A 79 -17.46 3.96 4.74
CA ASP A 79 -16.28 3.16 4.42
C ASP A 79 -14.99 3.96 4.63
N PHE A 80 -14.18 3.53 5.61
CA PHE A 80 -12.94 4.18 6.01
C PHE A 80 -11.70 3.38 5.59
N ARG A 81 -11.85 2.26 4.89
CA ARG A 81 -10.74 1.34 4.54
C ARG A 81 -9.63 2.00 3.74
N LEU A 82 -10.00 2.84 2.75
CA LEU A 82 -9.02 3.60 1.96
C LEU A 82 -8.35 4.68 2.81
N LEU A 83 -9.10 5.33 3.71
CA LEU A 83 -8.54 6.34 4.60
C LEU A 83 -7.52 5.72 5.58
N ASP A 84 -7.84 4.56 6.14
CA ASP A 84 -6.94 3.80 7.02
C ASP A 84 -5.70 3.28 6.25
N THR A 85 -5.88 2.84 4.99
CA THR A 85 -4.77 2.49 4.08
C THR A 85 -3.81 3.67 3.89
N LEU A 86 -4.33 4.86 3.62
CA LEU A 86 -3.52 6.06 3.43
C LEU A 86 -2.86 6.53 4.74
N GLU A 87 -3.54 6.36 5.88
CA GLU A 87 -2.95 6.61 7.19
C GLU A 87 -1.76 5.68 7.46
N CYS A 88 -1.88 4.39 7.14
CA CYS A 88 -0.80 3.41 7.28
C CYS A 88 0.47 3.84 6.54
N ILE A 89 0.34 4.34 5.32
CA ILE A 89 1.48 4.86 4.53
C ILE A 89 2.01 6.15 5.16
N ASN A 90 1.12 7.07 5.56
CA ASN A 90 1.49 8.36 6.15
C ASN A 90 2.30 8.19 7.45
N LEU A 91 1.98 7.18 8.24
CA LEU A 91 2.66 6.85 9.50
C LEU A 91 4.11 6.37 9.28
N GLN A 92 4.47 5.87 8.09
CA GLN A 92 5.84 5.47 7.78
C GLN A 92 6.80 6.64 7.51
N ASN A 93 6.37 7.88 7.80
CA ASN A 93 7.17 9.10 7.64
C ASN A 93 7.79 9.26 6.25
N VAL A 94 7.02 8.92 5.21
CA VAL A 94 7.41 9.09 3.81
C VAL A 94 6.54 10.12 3.13
N SER A 95 7.16 10.92 2.25
CA SER A 95 6.49 11.83 1.34
C SER A 95 6.80 11.41 -0.08
N ASN A 96 5.84 10.74 -0.71
CA ASN A 96 5.92 10.25 -2.08
C ASN A 96 4.59 10.49 -2.81
N VAL A 97 4.61 10.35 -4.13
CA VAL A 97 3.42 10.48 -4.97
C VAL A 97 2.51 9.26 -4.76
N ILE A 98 1.22 9.51 -4.52
CA ILE A 98 0.21 8.46 -4.40
C ILE A 98 -0.70 8.50 -5.62
N ILE A 99 -0.82 7.37 -6.30
CA ILE A 99 -1.68 7.19 -7.48
C ILE A 99 -2.84 6.29 -7.05
N ILE A 100 -4.06 6.81 -7.06
CA ILE A 100 -5.25 6.03 -6.69
C ILE A 100 -6.01 5.71 -7.97
N SER A 101 -6.23 4.41 -8.23
CA SER A 101 -7.18 3.96 -9.22
C SER A 101 -8.45 3.49 -8.51
N PHE A 102 -9.53 4.24 -8.69
CA PHE A 102 -10.80 3.93 -8.06
C PHE A 102 -11.55 2.81 -8.80
N PHE A 103 -12.29 2.00 -8.05
CA PHE A 103 -13.27 1.09 -8.63
C PHE A 103 -14.54 1.07 -7.77
N GLU A 104 -15.65 0.69 -8.40
CA GLU A 104 -16.95 0.58 -7.75
C GLU A 104 -17.17 -0.87 -7.31
N GLU A 105 -17.61 -1.04 -6.07
CA GLU A 105 -18.13 -2.33 -5.59
C GLU A 105 -19.59 -2.48 -6.01
N SER A 106 -19.89 -3.59 -6.65
CA SER A 106 -21.26 -4.00 -6.95
C SER A 106 -21.73 -5.03 -5.93
N GLU A 107 -23.06 -5.19 -5.80
CA GLU A 107 -23.65 -6.23 -4.95
C GLU A 107 -23.26 -7.65 -5.39
N GLU A 108 -22.99 -7.83 -6.68
CA GLU A 108 -22.46 -9.07 -7.25
C GLU A 108 -20.92 -9.10 -7.15
N SER A 109 -20.38 -10.18 -6.58
CA SER A 109 -18.94 -10.38 -6.36
C SER A 109 -18.13 -10.45 -7.67
N GLU A 110 -18.68 -11.08 -8.71
CA GLU A 110 -18.01 -11.23 -10.01
C GLU A 110 -17.76 -9.88 -10.70
N ASN A 111 -18.74 -8.98 -10.66
CA ASN A 111 -18.62 -7.64 -11.21
C ASN A 111 -17.59 -6.80 -10.43
N THR A 112 -17.53 -6.96 -9.10
CA THR A 112 -16.51 -6.32 -8.27
C THR A 112 -15.11 -6.79 -8.66
N LEU A 113 -14.91 -8.10 -8.88
CA LEU A 113 -13.64 -8.65 -9.32
C LEU A 113 -13.20 -8.06 -10.67
N ILE A 114 -14.11 -7.98 -11.64
CA ILE A 114 -13.85 -7.39 -12.96
C ILE A 114 -13.44 -5.91 -12.82
N ASN A 115 -14.14 -5.17 -11.97
CA ASN A 115 -13.85 -3.75 -11.71
C ASN A 115 -12.46 -3.57 -11.08
N ILE A 116 -12.07 -4.41 -10.13
CA ILE A 116 -10.73 -4.41 -9.52
C ILE A 116 -9.66 -4.68 -10.58
N VAL A 117 -9.87 -5.72 -11.40
CA VAL A 117 -8.93 -6.10 -12.48
C VAL A 117 -8.74 -4.95 -13.48
N ASN A 118 -9.81 -4.23 -13.81
CA ASN A 118 -9.76 -3.05 -14.68
C ASN A 118 -9.04 -1.87 -14.02
N ALA A 119 -9.22 -1.65 -12.73
CA ALA A 119 -8.50 -0.62 -11.98
C ALA A 119 -7.00 -0.91 -11.91
N ILE A 120 -6.60 -2.17 -11.71
CA ILE A 120 -5.18 -2.55 -11.73
C ILE A 120 -4.58 -2.36 -13.13
N GLU A 121 -5.33 -2.69 -14.19
CA GLU A 121 -4.86 -2.43 -15.56
C GLU A 121 -4.71 -0.93 -15.87
N ALA A 122 -5.49 -0.07 -15.20
CA ALA A 122 -5.41 1.38 -15.37
C ALA A 122 -4.05 1.95 -14.97
N PHE A 123 -3.27 1.28 -14.10
CA PHE A 123 -1.92 1.73 -13.73
C PHE A 123 -0.98 1.85 -14.93
N LYS A 124 -1.13 1.02 -15.98
CA LYS A 124 -0.36 1.15 -17.22
C LYS A 124 -0.61 2.48 -17.92
N LYS A 125 -1.79 3.08 -17.72
CA LYS A 125 -2.20 4.36 -18.30
C LYS A 125 -1.91 5.54 -17.36
N ALA A 126 -1.43 5.29 -16.13
CA ALA A 126 -1.22 6.31 -15.11
C ALA A 126 -0.30 7.44 -15.59
N ARG A 127 0.81 7.10 -16.27
CA ARG A 127 1.78 8.10 -16.75
C ARG A 127 1.17 9.08 -17.75
N HIS A 128 0.30 8.58 -18.64
CA HIS A 128 -0.36 9.43 -19.63
C HIS A 128 -1.42 10.35 -18.99
N LYS A 129 -2.13 9.86 -17.98
CA LYS A 129 -3.22 10.59 -17.32
C LYS A 129 -2.74 11.58 -16.26
N THR A 130 -1.76 11.16 -15.46
CA THR A 130 -1.35 11.88 -14.24
C THR A 130 0.07 12.43 -14.30
N GLY A 131 0.86 12.03 -15.30
CA GLY A 131 2.29 12.35 -15.40
C GLY A 131 3.20 11.42 -14.60
N PHE A 132 2.64 10.61 -13.68
CA PHE A 132 3.41 9.72 -12.80
C PHE A 132 3.14 8.24 -13.13
N SER A 133 4.16 7.40 -12.95
CA SER A 133 4.05 5.94 -13.04
C SER A 133 4.23 5.35 -11.63
N PRO A 134 3.42 4.38 -11.20
CA PRO A 134 3.68 3.67 -9.95
C PRO A 134 4.95 2.84 -10.07
N ASP A 135 5.74 2.77 -9.00
CA ASP A 135 6.86 1.82 -8.81
C ASP A 135 6.47 0.67 -7.86
N LEU A 136 5.42 0.90 -7.07
CA LEU A 136 4.80 -0.05 -6.17
C LEU A 136 3.30 -0.08 -6.46
N ILE A 137 2.67 -1.26 -6.48
CA ILE A 137 1.22 -1.38 -6.59
C ILE A 137 0.64 -2.25 -5.50
N ILE A 138 -0.48 -1.81 -4.93
CA ILE A 138 -1.21 -2.52 -3.86
C ILE A 138 -2.71 -2.52 -4.16
N ALA A 139 -3.40 -3.58 -3.74
CA ALA A 139 -4.86 -3.66 -3.71
C ALA A 139 -5.31 -4.16 -2.32
N PRO A 140 -5.18 -3.31 -1.27
CA PRO A 140 -5.44 -3.72 0.11
C PRO A 140 -6.85 -4.25 0.27
N TYR A 141 -7.05 -5.24 1.13
CA TYR A 141 -8.30 -5.98 1.35
C TYR A 141 -8.76 -6.90 0.20
N TYR A 142 -8.30 -6.71 -1.03
CA TYR A 142 -8.74 -7.51 -2.21
C TYR A 142 -7.65 -8.42 -2.78
N SER A 143 -6.38 -8.18 -2.43
CA SER A 143 -5.23 -8.90 -2.99
C SER A 143 -5.19 -10.40 -2.69
N HIS A 144 -5.95 -10.87 -1.70
CA HIS A 144 -6.08 -12.28 -1.35
C HIS A 144 -6.83 -13.09 -2.42
N GLU A 145 -7.68 -12.44 -3.21
CA GLU A 145 -8.42 -13.08 -4.31
C GLU A 145 -7.46 -13.46 -5.43
N ALA A 146 -7.50 -14.72 -5.87
CA ALA A 146 -6.54 -15.27 -6.84
C ALA A 146 -6.52 -14.49 -8.17
N GLY A 147 -7.69 -14.03 -8.63
CA GLY A 147 -7.81 -13.22 -9.85
C GLY A 147 -7.16 -11.83 -9.73
N VAL A 148 -7.28 -11.21 -8.55
CA VAL A 148 -6.66 -9.91 -8.25
C VAL A 148 -5.15 -10.06 -8.15
N LYS A 149 -4.66 -11.08 -7.43
CA LYS A 149 -3.24 -11.42 -7.33
C LYS A 149 -2.62 -11.66 -8.70
N ALA A 150 -3.22 -12.50 -9.55
CA ALA A 150 -2.73 -12.78 -10.89
C ALA A 150 -2.66 -11.50 -11.75
N LYS A 151 -3.63 -10.59 -11.60
CA LYS A 151 -3.62 -9.30 -12.30
C LYS A 151 -2.52 -8.37 -11.82
N LEU A 152 -2.34 -8.25 -10.50
CA LEU A 152 -1.24 -7.48 -9.90
C LEU A 152 0.11 -7.97 -10.42
N GLU A 153 0.33 -9.29 -10.42
CA GLU A 153 1.55 -9.91 -10.93
C GLU A 153 1.78 -9.62 -12.43
N SER A 154 0.72 -9.72 -13.24
CA SER A 154 0.79 -9.42 -14.68
C SER A 154 1.17 -7.96 -14.94
N VAL A 155 0.56 -7.01 -14.21
CA VAL A 155 0.88 -5.58 -14.34
C VAL A 155 2.28 -5.28 -13.82
N ALA A 156 2.64 -5.82 -12.65
CA ALA A 156 3.98 -5.70 -12.05
C ALA A 156 5.09 -6.16 -13.01
N SER A 157 4.90 -7.32 -13.63
CA SER A 157 5.83 -7.87 -14.61
C SER A 157 5.93 -7.03 -15.88
N SER A 158 4.81 -6.48 -16.36
CA SER A 158 4.79 -5.67 -17.58
C SER A 158 5.43 -4.30 -17.44
N MET A 159 5.34 -3.71 -16.25
CA MET A 159 5.87 -2.36 -15.96
C MET A 159 7.26 -2.39 -15.30
N ASN A 160 7.76 -3.58 -14.93
CA ASN A 160 8.96 -3.76 -14.10
C ASN A 160 8.85 -3.05 -12.73
N ILE A 161 7.73 -3.28 -12.05
CA ILE A 161 7.41 -2.67 -10.74
C ILE A 161 7.07 -3.75 -9.73
N THR A 162 7.06 -3.44 -8.44
CA THR A 162 6.75 -4.44 -7.39
C THR A 162 5.27 -4.38 -6.97
N ALA A 163 4.59 -5.51 -6.94
CA ALA A 163 3.28 -5.67 -6.31
C ALA A 163 3.42 -6.20 -4.88
N ILE A 164 2.58 -5.73 -3.97
CA ILE A 164 2.48 -6.27 -2.60
C ILE A 164 1.07 -6.79 -2.41
N VAL A 165 0.95 -8.03 -1.93
CA VAL A 165 -0.32 -8.71 -1.72
C VAL A 165 -0.44 -9.20 -0.30
N ASP A 166 -1.59 -8.96 0.31
CA ASP A 166 -1.95 -9.52 1.61
C ASP A 166 -2.58 -10.90 1.44
N LEU A 167 -2.09 -11.87 2.20
CA LEU A 167 -2.69 -13.19 2.33
C LEU A 167 -3.74 -13.19 3.45
N TYR A 168 -4.76 -14.03 3.31
CA TYR A 168 -5.66 -14.38 4.41
C TYR A 168 -5.49 -15.85 4.75
N ALA A 169 -5.07 -16.09 5.98
CA ALA A 169 -4.86 -17.41 6.54
C ALA A 169 -5.11 -17.35 8.05
N THR A 170 -5.61 -18.44 8.61
CA THR A 170 -5.96 -18.55 10.03
C THR A 170 -4.79 -18.98 10.92
N ASN A 171 -3.72 -19.49 10.31
CA ASN A 171 -2.53 -19.99 11.00
C ASN A 171 -1.32 -19.99 10.05
N VAL A 172 -0.14 -20.16 10.64
CA VAL A 172 1.16 -20.16 9.92
C VAL A 172 1.20 -21.21 8.81
N GLY A 173 0.70 -22.42 9.06
CA GLY A 173 0.72 -23.50 8.07
C GLY A 173 -0.15 -23.20 6.84
N GLU A 174 -1.33 -22.62 7.04
CA GLU A 174 -2.20 -22.18 5.95
C GLU A 174 -1.57 -21.04 5.14
N ALA A 175 -0.89 -20.09 5.81
CA ALA A 175 -0.18 -19.02 5.13
C ALA A 175 0.94 -19.58 4.22
N ILE A 176 1.71 -20.54 4.73
CA ILE A 176 2.77 -21.22 3.98
C ILE A 176 2.19 -22.01 2.81
N ASN A 177 1.14 -22.80 3.02
CA ASN A 177 0.49 -23.57 1.95
C ASN A 177 -0.05 -22.66 0.83
N THR A 178 -0.55 -21.48 1.19
CA THR A 178 -1.01 -20.49 0.20
C THR A 178 0.11 -20.07 -0.76
N MET A 179 1.36 -20.04 -0.29
CA MET A 179 2.52 -19.68 -1.11
C MET A 179 2.89 -20.70 -2.19
N GLU A 180 2.37 -21.93 -2.16
CA GLU A 180 2.59 -22.90 -3.25
C GLU A 180 2.04 -22.40 -4.60
N ALA A 181 1.04 -21.51 -4.57
CA ALA A 181 0.47 -20.89 -5.77
C ALA A 181 1.26 -19.67 -6.27
N PHE A 182 2.43 -19.35 -5.69
CA PHE A 182 3.21 -18.16 -5.99
C PHE A 182 4.56 -18.51 -6.60
N SER A 183 4.90 -17.88 -7.73
CA SER A 183 6.23 -17.97 -8.35
C SER A 183 6.53 -16.68 -9.10
N SER A 184 6.99 -15.66 -8.38
CA SER A 184 7.18 -14.33 -8.97
C SER A 184 8.34 -13.59 -8.33
N LYS A 185 9.14 -12.90 -9.16
CA LYS A 185 10.19 -11.98 -8.70
C LYS A 185 9.67 -10.60 -8.34
N ARG A 186 8.42 -10.27 -8.69
CA ARG A 186 7.87 -8.90 -8.54
C ARG A 186 6.68 -8.83 -7.59
N LEU A 187 6.48 -9.86 -6.79
CA LEU A 187 5.39 -9.93 -5.84
C LEU A 187 5.95 -10.23 -4.46
N ILE A 188 5.50 -9.45 -3.48
CA ILE A 188 5.74 -9.68 -2.05
C ILE A 188 4.42 -10.06 -1.39
N ALA A 189 4.41 -11.20 -0.71
CA ALA A 189 3.28 -11.64 0.08
C ALA A 189 3.42 -11.16 1.52
N THR A 190 2.34 -10.67 2.12
CA THR A 190 2.30 -10.15 3.49
C THR A 190 1.26 -10.86 4.33
N TRP A 191 1.63 -11.28 5.54
CA TRP A 191 0.73 -11.89 6.52
C TRP A 191 1.33 -11.80 7.93
N PRO A 192 0.54 -11.63 9.01
CA PRO A 192 -0.92 -11.53 9.11
C PRO A 192 -1.46 -10.11 8.95
N GLN A 193 -2.73 -9.81 9.26
CA GLN A 193 -3.10 -8.40 9.44
C GLN A 193 -2.44 -7.81 10.70
N VAL A 194 -2.27 -6.49 10.70
CA VAL A 194 -1.73 -5.75 11.84
C VAL A 194 -2.80 -4.86 12.45
N GLN A 195 -2.73 -4.68 13.76
CA GLN A 195 -3.63 -3.79 14.47
C GLN A 195 -3.09 -2.37 14.45
N ILE A 196 -3.95 -1.41 14.13
CA ILE A 196 -3.66 0.02 14.22
C ILE A 196 -4.76 0.73 15.02
N LEU A 197 -4.45 1.93 15.52
CA LEU A 197 -5.48 2.89 15.92
C LEU A 197 -6.01 3.56 14.65
N ASN A 198 -7.22 3.20 14.23
CA ASN A 198 -7.80 3.69 12.98
C ASN A 198 -8.17 5.18 13.05
N THR A 199 -8.53 5.75 11.90
CA THR A 199 -8.90 7.17 11.80
C THR A 199 -10.16 7.56 12.58
N GLN A 200 -10.95 6.57 13.03
CA GLN A 200 -12.11 6.76 13.90
C GLN A 200 -11.79 6.62 15.39
N GLY A 201 -10.52 6.40 15.76
CA GLY A 201 -10.08 6.23 17.15
C GLY A 201 -10.39 4.86 17.74
N LYS A 202 -10.57 3.83 16.91
CA LYS A 202 -10.79 2.43 17.32
C LYS A 202 -9.63 1.56 16.88
N TYR A 203 -9.33 0.53 17.67
CA TYR A 203 -8.40 -0.51 17.23
C TYR A 203 -9.05 -1.36 16.14
N ALA A 204 -8.39 -1.47 14.99
CA ALA A 204 -8.85 -2.27 13.85
C ALA A 204 -7.67 -3.03 13.24
N TYR A 205 -7.95 -4.23 12.70
CA TYR A 205 -6.99 -4.98 11.91
C TYR A 205 -7.03 -4.50 10.46
N VAL A 206 -5.85 -4.21 9.93
CA VAL A 206 -5.66 -3.72 8.57
C VAL A 206 -4.62 -4.58 7.84
N PRO A 207 -4.71 -4.68 6.51
CA PRO A 207 -3.70 -5.35 5.71
C PRO A 207 -2.33 -4.71 5.85
N GLN A 208 -1.26 -5.49 5.71
CA GLN A 208 0.13 -5.04 5.85
C GLN A 208 0.66 -4.34 4.60
N SER A 209 0.10 -4.62 3.41
CA SER A 209 0.56 -4.08 2.13
C SER A 209 0.78 -2.56 2.12
N PRO A 210 -0.09 -1.67 2.67
CA PRO A 210 0.20 -0.24 2.73
C PRO A 210 1.41 0.11 3.61
N ILE A 211 1.61 -0.61 4.71
CA ILE A 211 2.75 -0.37 5.61
C ILE A 211 4.03 -0.79 4.92
N ILE A 212 4.05 -1.99 4.32
CA ILE A 212 5.22 -2.47 3.57
C ILE A 212 5.52 -1.57 2.37
N ALA A 213 4.50 -1.10 1.64
CA ALA A 213 4.69 -0.15 0.55
C ALA A 213 5.30 1.17 1.04
N GLY A 214 4.82 1.69 2.18
CA GLY A 214 5.36 2.87 2.83
C GLY A 214 6.80 2.68 3.31
N LEU A 215 7.13 1.52 3.87
CA LEU A 215 8.49 1.18 4.32
C LEU A 215 9.47 1.04 3.16
N ILE A 216 9.06 0.42 2.04
CA ILE A 216 9.89 0.37 0.83
C ILE A 216 10.13 1.78 0.31
N ALA A 217 9.07 2.59 0.15
CA ALA A 217 9.22 3.96 -0.32
C ALA A 217 10.09 4.81 0.62
N HIS A 218 9.95 4.64 1.94
CA HIS A 218 10.80 5.28 2.93
C HIS A 218 12.27 4.87 2.76
N THR A 219 12.51 3.56 2.64
CA THR A 219 13.85 2.99 2.48
C THR A 219 14.52 3.51 1.20
N ASP A 220 13.78 3.55 0.10
CA ASP A 220 14.25 4.06 -1.18
C ASP A 220 14.71 5.52 -1.12
N GLY A 221 14.01 6.37 -0.35
CA GLY A 221 14.28 7.80 -0.25
C GLY A 221 15.23 8.20 0.89
N ASP A 222 15.52 7.29 1.83
CA ASP A 222 16.33 7.59 3.01
C ASP A 222 17.78 7.93 2.64
N LYS A 223 18.29 7.33 1.56
CA LYS A 223 19.65 7.51 1.03
C LYS A 223 19.63 7.52 -0.49
N GLU A 224 20.67 8.06 -1.12
CA GLU A 224 20.80 8.22 -2.58
C GLU A 224 20.58 6.92 -3.38
N TYR A 225 20.98 5.77 -2.83
CA TYR A 225 20.73 4.43 -3.39
C TYR A 225 19.92 3.55 -2.43
N GLY A 226 18.98 4.15 -1.70
CA GLY A 226 18.16 3.45 -0.71
C GLY A 226 17.40 2.24 -1.29
N PHE A 227 17.09 2.26 -2.58
CA PHE A 227 16.39 1.17 -3.27
C PHE A 227 17.17 -0.15 -3.36
N SER A 228 18.47 -0.15 -3.06
CA SER A 228 19.28 -1.37 -2.91
C SER A 228 19.33 -1.89 -1.47
N ASP A 229 18.69 -1.21 -0.53
CA ASP A 229 18.61 -1.62 0.87
C ASP A 229 17.29 -2.36 1.13
N SER A 230 17.28 -3.21 2.17
CA SER A 230 16.09 -3.98 2.54
C SER A 230 15.16 -3.16 3.43
N TYR A 231 13.85 -3.35 3.24
CA TYR A 231 12.83 -2.84 4.15
C TYR A 231 12.64 -3.75 5.39
N SER A 232 13.32 -4.90 5.44
CA SER A 232 13.27 -5.84 6.57
C SER A 232 13.87 -5.23 7.83
N ASN A 233 13.42 -5.71 9.00
CA ASN A 233 13.85 -5.29 10.33
C ASN A 233 13.65 -3.78 10.61
N ARG A 234 12.74 -3.13 9.89
CA ARG A 234 12.38 -1.71 10.10
C ARG A 234 11.15 -1.60 10.96
N VAL A 235 11.08 -0.55 11.76
CA VAL A 235 9.94 -0.29 12.66
C VAL A 235 8.69 0.01 11.84
N MET A 236 7.62 -0.75 12.10
CA MET A 236 6.30 -0.51 11.50
C MET A 236 5.57 0.54 12.33
N ASN A 237 5.66 1.80 11.91
CA ASN A 237 5.10 2.92 12.66
C ASN A 237 3.56 2.84 12.71
N GLY A 238 3.01 3.04 13.91
CA GLY A 238 1.57 3.03 14.16
C GLY A 238 0.93 1.64 14.35
N VAL A 239 1.71 0.56 14.23
CA VAL A 239 1.27 -0.79 14.57
C VAL A 239 1.26 -0.96 16.08
N THR A 240 0.14 -1.47 16.61
CA THR A 240 -0.07 -1.73 18.04
C THR A 240 -0.25 -3.21 18.37
N GLY A 241 -0.35 -4.07 17.36
CA GLY A 241 -0.62 -5.49 17.51
C GLY A 241 -0.55 -6.25 16.18
N THR A 242 -0.62 -7.57 16.27
CA THR A 242 -0.78 -8.48 15.13
C THR A 242 -2.07 -9.29 15.32
N GLU A 243 -2.74 -9.66 14.22
CA GLU A 243 -3.96 -10.47 14.26
C GLU A 243 -3.70 -11.86 14.85
N TYR A 244 -2.57 -12.45 14.48
CA TYR A 244 -2.11 -13.73 14.99
C TYR A 244 -0.80 -13.56 15.75
N PHE A 245 -0.60 -14.38 16.78
CA PHE A 245 0.66 -14.46 17.48
C PHE A 245 1.70 -15.13 16.56
N ILE A 246 2.87 -14.50 16.45
CA ILE A 246 3.99 -15.01 15.67
C ILE A 246 5.18 -15.11 16.62
N GLU A 247 5.65 -16.33 16.83
CA GLU A 247 6.85 -16.54 17.61
C GLU A 247 8.08 -15.99 16.86
N PHE A 248 8.85 -15.16 17.54
CA PHE A 248 10.14 -14.69 17.06
C PHE A 248 11.21 -14.93 18.13
N ILE A 249 12.12 -15.87 17.84
CA ILE A 249 13.30 -16.14 18.67
C ILE A 249 14.51 -16.10 17.74
N ASN A 250 15.36 -15.08 17.93
CA ASN A 250 16.51 -14.86 17.06
C ASN A 250 17.45 -16.08 17.05
N GLY A 251 17.73 -16.62 15.87
CA GLY A 251 18.65 -17.76 15.68
C GLY A 251 18.05 -19.14 15.96
N PHE A 252 16.73 -19.25 16.15
CA PHE A 252 16.03 -20.53 16.35
C PHE A 252 14.95 -20.75 15.28
N ASP A 253 14.57 -22.01 15.07
CA ASP A 253 13.41 -22.37 14.25
C ASP A 253 12.13 -21.91 14.97
N CYS A 254 11.62 -20.76 14.54
CA CYS A 254 10.40 -20.12 15.05
C CYS A 254 9.47 -19.77 13.89
N ASP A 255 8.23 -19.41 14.20
CA ASP A 255 7.21 -19.12 13.18
C ASP A 255 7.63 -18.01 12.22
N ALA A 256 8.26 -16.94 12.73
CA ALA A 256 8.76 -15.85 11.89
C ALA A 256 9.79 -16.31 10.84
N GLU A 257 10.70 -17.21 11.22
CA GLU A 257 11.68 -17.78 10.28
C GLU A 257 11.03 -18.73 9.27
N ARG A 258 10.04 -19.53 9.70
CA ARG A 258 9.28 -20.39 8.78
C ARG A 258 8.50 -19.61 7.73
N LEU A 259 7.84 -18.52 8.15
CA LEU A 259 7.14 -17.60 7.24
C LEU A 259 8.12 -16.95 6.25
N ARG A 260 9.27 -16.47 6.76
CA ARG A 260 10.32 -15.86 5.93
C ARG A 260 10.88 -16.85 4.90
N ASN A 261 11.17 -18.08 5.33
CA ASN A 261 11.64 -19.15 4.45
C ASN A 261 10.59 -19.55 3.39
N ALA A 262 9.30 -19.33 3.68
CA ALA A 262 8.22 -19.48 2.71
C ALA A 262 7.95 -18.21 1.87
N HIS A 263 8.86 -17.23 1.89
CA HIS A 263 8.77 -15.96 1.15
C HIS A 263 7.59 -15.07 1.56
N ILE A 264 7.19 -15.14 2.83
CA ILE A 264 6.14 -14.29 3.41
C ILE A 264 6.80 -13.21 4.26
N SER A 265 6.50 -11.95 3.95
CA SER A 265 6.84 -10.84 4.83
C SER A 265 5.84 -10.75 5.98
N THR A 266 6.37 -10.67 7.19
CA THR A 266 5.60 -10.73 8.42
C THR A 266 5.97 -9.62 9.40
N CYS A 267 5.26 -9.56 10.52
CA CYS A 267 5.46 -8.57 11.57
C CYS A 267 5.94 -9.27 12.85
N ILE A 268 7.13 -8.91 13.32
CA ILE A 268 7.73 -9.45 14.54
C ILE A 268 7.70 -8.41 15.65
N LEU A 269 7.64 -8.87 16.91
CA LEU A 269 7.83 -8.02 18.08
C LEU A 269 9.27 -8.15 18.58
N SER A 270 10.13 -7.20 18.20
CA SER A 270 11.53 -7.12 18.63
C SER A 270 11.93 -5.66 18.78
N GLU A 271 11.99 -5.16 20.03
CA GLU A 271 12.19 -3.74 20.34
C GLU A 271 11.18 -2.83 19.62
N GLY A 272 9.92 -3.25 19.60
CA GLY A 272 8.85 -2.67 18.80
C GLY A 272 8.37 -3.61 17.69
N TYR A 273 7.27 -3.26 17.04
CA TYR A 273 6.78 -3.99 15.86
C TYR A 273 7.66 -3.68 14.66
N ARG A 274 8.19 -4.71 14.02
CA ARG A 274 9.10 -4.60 12.88
C ARG A 274 8.67 -5.49 11.73
N SER A 275 8.93 -5.02 10.52
CA SER A 275 8.86 -5.86 9.33
C SER A 275 9.90 -6.96 9.40
N TRP A 276 9.55 -8.15 8.95
CA TRP A 276 10.45 -9.29 8.80
C TRP A 276 10.20 -9.94 7.43
N GLY A 277 11.26 -10.43 6.79
CA GLY A 277 11.21 -10.90 5.41
C GLY A 277 11.51 -9.81 4.39
N GLY A 278 11.13 -10.01 3.13
CA GLY A 278 11.60 -9.22 1.99
C GLY A 278 11.97 -10.08 0.78
N GLU A 279 11.79 -11.39 0.90
CA GLU A 279 12.04 -12.35 -0.15
C GLU A 279 10.84 -12.44 -1.10
N THR A 280 11.14 -12.51 -2.39
CA THR A 280 10.20 -12.84 -3.46
C THR A 280 10.12 -14.36 -3.60
N SER A 281 9.05 -14.86 -4.22
CA SER A 281 8.83 -16.31 -4.39
C SER A 281 9.38 -16.86 -5.70
N HIS A 282 10.36 -16.19 -6.32
CA HIS A 282 10.90 -16.61 -7.60
C HIS A 282 11.71 -17.92 -7.49
N GLU A 283 11.61 -18.78 -8.52
CA GLU A 283 12.30 -20.08 -8.56
C GLU A 283 13.83 -19.95 -8.56
N ASP A 284 14.35 -18.96 -9.29
CA ASP A 284 15.77 -18.65 -9.32
C ASP A 284 16.15 -17.86 -8.05
N THR A 285 16.98 -18.50 -7.22
CA THR A 285 17.50 -17.96 -5.95
C THR A 285 18.20 -16.62 -6.10
N ILE A 286 18.71 -16.30 -7.30
CA ILE A 286 19.29 -14.99 -7.56
C ILE A 286 18.23 -13.88 -7.40
N TRP A 287 16.97 -14.11 -7.75
CA TRP A 287 15.91 -13.10 -7.73
C TRP A 287 15.04 -13.14 -6.47
N GLN A 288 15.36 -13.99 -5.50
CA GLN A 288 14.62 -14.07 -4.24
C GLN A 288 14.80 -12.81 -3.38
N ASP A 289 15.95 -12.14 -3.44
CA ASP A 289 16.12 -10.87 -2.73
C ASP A 289 15.43 -9.71 -3.46
N LEU A 290 14.41 -9.10 -2.84
CA LEU A 290 13.71 -7.96 -3.43
C LEU A 290 14.63 -6.77 -3.65
N ALA A 291 15.58 -6.52 -2.74
CA ALA A 291 16.50 -5.38 -2.89
C ALA A 291 17.32 -5.51 -4.18
N ARG A 292 17.72 -6.74 -4.53
CA ARG A 292 18.32 -7.04 -5.82
C ARG A 292 17.37 -6.77 -6.97
N VAL A 293 16.15 -7.32 -6.97
CA VAL A 293 15.17 -7.10 -8.05
C VAL A 293 14.95 -5.60 -8.28
N ARG A 294 14.74 -4.84 -7.20
CA ARG A 294 14.54 -3.38 -7.25
C ARG A 294 15.76 -2.64 -7.76
N THR A 295 16.96 -3.05 -7.38
CA THR A 295 18.21 -2.48 -7.92
C THR A 295 18.26 -2.61 -9.44
N PHE A 296 17.90 -3.77 -9.99
CA PHE A 296 17.86 -3.96 -11.44
C PHE A 296 16.73 -3.16 -12.10
N ASP A 297 15.52 -3.16 -11.52
CA ASP A 297 14.37 -2.44 -12.08
C ASP A 297 14.54 -0.90 -12.02
N ARG A 298 15.31 -0.36 -11.07
CA ARG A 298 15.55 1.10 -10.91
C ARG A 298 16.73 1.65 -11.69
N ILE A 299 17.72 0.80 -12.02
CA ILE A 299 18.91 1.21 -12.78
C ILE A 299 18.71 1.03 -14.30
N ALA A 300 17.90 0.05 -14.70
CA ALA A 300 17.62 -0.27 -16.11
C ALA A 300 16.76 0.79 -16.81
#